data_AF-A0A2D5GRD8-F1
#
_entry.id   AF-A0A2D5GRD8-F1
#
_cell.length_a   1.000
_cell.length_b   1.000
_cell.length_c   1.000
_cell.angle_alpha   90.00
_cell.angle_beta   90.00
_cell.angle_gamma   90.00
#
_symmetry.space_group_name_H-M   'P 1'
#
loop_
_entity.id
_entity.type
_entity.pdbx_description
1 polymer ?
#
loop_
_entity_poly.entity_id
_entity_poly.type
_entity_poly.pdbx_seq_one_letter_code
_entity_poly.pdbx_strand_id
1 'polypeptide(L)'
;MENWYVRRDNETAGPLTLARMRELVQEGKLQKSDLVRRGESGNFITAAHVLELFPDSGASQPATQATEPPPRKSYAALISGLLIAVLTIILAIGTIFWLQKVEAEHRAVSKNHLKQIALAMNNYHDTYSTFPPGGTQTADGKPYLSWQTSLLPYIKQAPLYNKVNFSQPWNHPQNYVLFKSKVDTYLNPAIEQTVSAEGLALTHYAGNKLVLKTNGFMNYRHIKDGTANTILAVEVAENFKPWGDPTNTVEPAEVFGSGKKSSFTGGSHFLISDGSVRFVTDQIDPELLKALSTPMGRERMDKF
;
A
#
# COMPACT_ATOMS: atom_id res chain seq x y z
N MET A 1 -64.57 19.86 55.22
CA MET A 1 -65.73 19.10 54.70
C MET A 1 -65.40 18.69 53.28
N GLU A 2 -65.61 17.43 52.92
CA GLU A 2 -65.26 16.95 51.59
C GLU A 2 -66.36 17.27 50.59
N ASN A 3 -66.00 18.00 49.54
CA ASN A 3 -66.91 18.43 48.50
C ASN A 3 -66.90 17.43 47.34
N TRP A 4 -68.08 16.95 46.98
CA TRP A 4 -68.33 16.07 45.85
C TRP A 4 -69.08 16.79 44.74
N TYR A 5 -68.81 16.38 43.51
CA TYR A 5 -69.47 16.92 42.31
C TYR A 5 -69.98 15.75 41.46
N VAL A 6 -71.19 15.88 40.93
CA VAL A 6 -71.83 14.89 40.05
C VAL A 6 -71.98 15.51 38.67
N ARG A 7 -71.70 14.75 37.61
CA ARG A 7 -71.86 15.20 36.22
C ARG A 7 -72.90 14.36 35.49
N ARG A 8 -73.89 15.02 34.89
CA ARG A 8 -74.92 14.43 34.03
C ARG A 8 -75.17 15.34 32.83
N ASP A 9 -75.29 14.77 31.63
CA ASP A 9 -75.61 15.49 30.39
C ASP A 9 -74.80 16.79 30.20
N ASN A 10 -73.50 16.72 30.50
CA ASN A 10 -72.53 17.80 30.40
C ASN A 10 -72.60 18.92 31.47
N GLU A 11 -73.56 18.88 32.39
CA GLU A 11 -73.62 19.78 33.55
C GLU A 11 -72.99 19.15 34.80
N THR A 12 -72.32 19.96 35.62
CA THR A 12 -71.72 19.52 36.89
C THR A 12 -72.43 20.17 38.07
N ALA A 13 -73.04 19.37 38.94
CA ALA A 13 -73.73 19.82 40.14
C ALA A 13 -72.87 19.61 41.39
N GLY A 14 -72.80 20.61 42.27
CA GLY A 14 -72.10 20.58 43.55
C GLY A 14 -71.81 21.99 44.10
N PRO A 15 -71.09 22.11 45.22
CA PRO A 15 -70.52 21.04 46.03
C PRO A 15 -71.58 20.30 46.88
N LEU A 16 -71.52 18.97 46.89
CA LEU A 16 -72.35 18.09 47.72
C LEU A 16 -71.52 17.46 48.83
N THR A 17 -72.11 17.27 50.01
CA THR A 17 -71.49 16.45 51.05
C THR A 17 -71.67 14.97 50.74
N LEU A 18 -70.79 14.12 51.28
CA LEU A 18 -70.93 12.66 51.15
C LEU A 18 -72.29 12.15 51.66
N ALA A 19 -72.82 12.76 52.73
CA ALA A 19 -74.14 12.42 53.27
C ALA A 19 -75.25 12.66 52.23
N ARG A 20 -75.22 13.82 51.54
CA ARG A 20 -76.19 14.13 50.48
C ARG A 20 -76.01 13.22 49.27
N MET A 21 -74.79 12.84 48.94
CA MET A 21 -74.51 11.86 47.89
C MET A 21 -75.15 10.49 48.18
N ARG A 22 -75.07 10.01 49.43
CA ARG A 22 -75.73 8.76 49.85
C ARG A 22 -77.25 8.83 49.79
N GLU A 23 -77.82 9.97 50.18
CA GLU A 23 -79.27 10.20 50.09
C GLU A 23 -79.74 10.14 48.63
N LEU A 24 -79.00 10.77 47.69
CA LEU A 24 -79.32 10.70 46.26
C LEU A 24 -79.25 9.27 45.69
N VAL A 25 -78.37 8.42 46.22
CA VAL A 25 -78.35 6.97 45.87
C VAL A 25 -79.62 6.28 46.36
N GLN A 26 -80.04 6.53 47.60
CA GLN A 26 -81.26 5.94 48.17
C GLN A 26 -82.53 6.43 47.46
N GLU A 27 -82.56 7.70 47.04
CA GLU A 27 -83.64 8.27 46.22
C GLU A 27 -83.64 7.74 44.77
N GLY A 28 -82.65 6.92 44.37
CA GLY A 28 -82.49 6.41 43.00
C GLY A 28 -82.06 7.49 41.99
N LYS A 29 -81.69 8.68 42.48
CA LYS A 29 -81.30 9.84 41.67
C LYS A 29 -79.81 9.86 41.33
N LEU A 30 -78.98 9.03 41.97
CA LEU A 30 -77.58 8.80 41.62
C LEU A 30 -77.36 7.30 41.36
N GLN A 31 -76.96 6.95 40.14
CA GLN A 31 -76.75 5.57 39.70
C GLN A 31 -75.26 5.21 39.64
N LYS A 32 -74.96 3.91 39.64
CA LYS A 32 -73.57 3.39 39.57
C LYS A 32 -72.77 3.91 38.36
N SER A 33 -73.45 4.18 37.25
CA SER A 33 -72.86 4.70 36.01
C SER A 33 -72.65 6.21 36.00
N ASP A 34 -73.25 6.97 36.92
CA ASP A 34 -73.10 8.42 36.97
C ASP A 34 -71.65 8.81 37.28
N LEU A 35 -71.19 9.93 36.72
CA LEU A 35 -69.82 10.41 36.91
C LEU A 35 -69.75 11.32 38.13
N VAL A 36 -68.83 11.03 39.04
CA VAL A 36 -68.60 11.79 40.26
C VAL A 36 -67.12 12.13 40.42
N ARG A 37 -66.80 13.25 41.06
CA ARG A 37 -65.42 13.56 41.48
C ARG A 37 -65.39 14.11 42.89
N ARG A 38 -64.23 13.93 43.53
CA ARG A 38 -63.90 14.49 44.84
C ARG A 38 -63.03 15.73 44.65
N GLY A 39 -63.44 16.85 45.23
CA GLY A 39 -62.76 18.14 45.07
C GLY A 39 -62.92 18.76 43.67
N GLU A 40 -62.42 19.98 43.50
CA GLU A 40 -62.63 20.79 42.29
C GLU A 40 -61.74 20.37 41.11
N SER A 41 -60.54 19.87 41.38
CA SER A 41 -59.52 19.52 40.39
C SER A 41 -59.38 18.01 40.11
N GLY A 42 -60.22 17.18 40.72
CA GLY A 42 -60.18 15.73 40.56
C GLY A 42 -60.74 15.26 39.20
N ASN A 43 -60.25 14.10 38.75
CA ASN A 43 -60.83 13.40 37.59
C ASN A 43 -62.22 12.83 37.96
N PHE A 44 -63.14 12.87 37.01
CA PHE A 44 -64.42 12.17 37.14
C PHE A 44 -64.21 10.66 37.04
N ILE A 45 -64.74 9.93 38.02
CA ILE A 45 -64.83 8.48 38.05
C ILE A 45 -66.31 8.07 38.08
N THR A 46 -66.63 6.85 37.70
CA THR A 46 -68.01 6.36 37.88
C THR A 46 -68.32 6.17 39.36
N ALA A 47 -69.56 6.50 39.76
CA ALA A 47 -70.00 6.43 41.16
C ALA A 47 -69.88 5.01 41.73
N ALA A 48 -69.93 3.97 40.89
CA ALA A 48 -69.66 2.58 41.24
C ALA A 48 -68.31 2.36 41.96
N HIS A 49 -67.29 3.16 41.66
CA HIS A 49 -65.97 3.04 42.26
C HIS A 49 -65.85 3.76 43.62
N VAL A 50 -66.88 4.49 44.04
CA VAL A 50 -66.94 5.09 45.37
C VAL A 50 -67.60 4.09 46.32
N LEU A 51 -66.78 3.28 46.98
CA LEU A 51 -67.22 2.23 47.91
C LEU A 51 -68.16 2.75 49.01
N GLU A 52 -67.99 4.00 49.43
CA GLU A 52 -68.83 4.65 50.44
C GLU A 52 -70.27 4.94 49.99
N LEU A 53 -70.54 4.92 48.68
CA LEU A 53 -71.87 5.12 48.08
C LEU A 53 -72.52 3.80 47.68
N PHE A 54 -71.73 2.80 47.28
CA PHE A 54 -72.22 1.50 46.83
C PHE A 54 -71.38 0.34 47.41
N PRO A 55 -71.62 -0.05 48.67
CA PRO A 55 -70.82 -1.06 49.37
C PRO A 55 -70.82 -2.46 48.72
N ASP A 56 -71.84 -2.81 47.93
CA ASP A 56 -71.94 -4.10 47.23
C ASP A 56 -71.31 -4.09 45.82
N SER A 57 -70.63 -3.00 45.44
CA SER A 57 -69.88 -2.97 44.18
C SER A 57 -68.51 -3.57 44.43
N GLY A 58 -68.42 -4.91 44.33
CA GLY A 58 -67.15 -5.62 44.32
C GLY A 58 -66.23 -5.04 43.24
N ALA A 59 -65.33 -4.16 43.65
CA ALA A 59 -64.34 -3.56 42.77
C ALA A 59 -63.27 -4.61 42.47
N SER A 60 -63.39 -5.29 41.34
CA SER A 60 -62.22 -5.85 40.67
C SER A 60 -61.31 -4.68 40.34
N GLN A 61 -60.24 -4.51 41.12
CA GLN A 61 -59.16 -3.59 40.80
C GLN A 61 -58.70 -3.89 39.36
N PRO A 62 -58.54 -2.88 38.47
CA PRO A 62 -57.78 -3.11 37.26
C PRO A 62 -56.38 -3.55 37.71
N ALA A 63 -55.96 -4.75 37.34
CA ALA A 63 -54.61 -5.21 37.60
C ALA A 63 -53.63 -4.16 37.08
N THR A 64 -52.88 -3.53 37.99
CA THR A 64 -51.74 -2.69 37.60
C THR A 64 -50.75 -3.61 36.90
N GLN A 65 -50.83 -3.69 35.57
CA GLN A 65 -49.77 -4.31 34.78
C GLN A 65 -48.51 -3.52 35.09
N ALA A 66 -47.56 -4.17 35.78
CA ALA A 66 -46.20 -3.69 35.86
C ALA A 66 -45.71 -3.58 34.41
N THR A 67 -45.66 -2.37 33.87
CA THR A 67 -45.00 -2.13 32.59
C THR A 67 -43.53 -2.40 32.83
N GLU A 68 -43.05 -3.51 32.28
CA GLU A 68 -41.63 -3.84 32.27
C GLU A 68 -40.87 -2.62 31.75
N PRO A 69 -39.82 -2.13 32.45
CA PRO A 69 -39.07 -0.98 31.97
C PRO A 69 -38.57 -1.30 30.55
N PRO A 70 -38.74 -0.37 29.58
CA PRO A 70 -38.37 -0.65 28.20
C PRO A 70 -36.88 -1.05 28.14
N PRO A 71 -36.51 -2.04 27.30
CA PRO A 71 -35.15 -2.54 27.23
C PRO A 71 -34.20 -1.37 26.92
N ARG A 72 -33.23 -1.11 27.81
CA ARG A 72 -32.19 -0.10 27.58
C ARG A 72 -31.35 -0.54 26.38
N LYS A 73 -31.47 0.18 25.25
CA LYS A 73 -30.61 -0.03 24.08
C LYS A 73 -29.14 0.21 24.50
N SER A 74 -28.34 -0.84 24.51
CA SER A 74 -26.90 -0.76 24.82
C SER A 74 -26.15 -0.24 23.60
N TYR A 75 -25.70 1.02 23.66
CA TYR A 75 -24.84 1.62 22.62
C TYR A 75 -23.39 1.12 22.68
N ALA A 76 -23.02 0.34 23.71
CA ALA A 76 -21.65 -0.13 23.90
C ALA A 76 -21.16 -0.99 22.73
N ALA A 77 -22.00 -1.85 22.18
CA ALA A 77 -21.65 -2.67 21.01
C ALA A 77 -21.41 -1.82 19.75
N LEU A 78 -22.22 -0.76 19.56
CA LEU A 78 -22.07 0.17 18.44
C LEU A 78 -20.80 1.02 18.57
N ILE A 79 -20.50 1.52 19.77
CA ILE A 79 -19.30 2.31 20.06
C ILE A 79 -18.05 1.43 19.90
N SER A 80 -18.04 0.23 20.49
CA SER A 80 -16.92 -0.72 20.33
C SER A 80 -16.71 -1.09 18.86
N GLY A 81 -17.78 -1.33 18.10
CA GLY A 81 -17.71 -1.58 16.66
C GLY A 81 -17.11 -0.40 15.89
N LEU A 82 -17.53 0.84 16.21
CA LEU A 82 -16.99 2.06 15.59
C LEU A 82 -15.51 2.25 15.93
N LEU A 83 -15.10 2.05 17.18
CA LEU A 83 -13.70 2.18 17.60
C LEU A 83 -12.81 1.16 16.89
N ILE A 84 -13.28 -0.09 16.76
CA ILE A 84 -12.57 -1.12 16.01
C ILE A 84 -12.45 -0.71 14.53
N ALA A 85 -13.54 -0.24 13.91
CA ALA A 85 -13.51 0.22 12.51
C ALA A 85 -12.54 1.40 12.30
N VAL A 86 -12.50 2.36 13.22
CA VAL A 86 -11.54 3.48 13.16
C VAL A 86 -10.11 2.98 13.33
N LEU A 87 -9.87 2.07 14.29
CA LEU A 87 -8.54 1.50 14.53
C LEU A 87 -8.04 0.72 13.31
N THR A 88 -8.88 -0.10 12.68
CA THR A 88 -8.49 -0.86 11.49
C THR A 88 -8.17 0.06 10.31
N ILE A 89 -8.91 1.15 10.12
CA ILE A 89 -8.62 2.17 9.10
C ILE A 89 -7.27 2.84 9.38
N ILE A 90 -7.00 3.23 10.64
CA ILE A 90 -5.72 3.86 11.02
C ILE A 90 -4.55 2.91 10.73
N LEU A 91 -4.68 1.63 11.11
CA LEU A 91 -3.65 0.63 10.84
C LEU A 91 -3.45 0.41 9.33
N ALA A 92 -4.52 0.34 8.55
CA ALA A 92 -4.44 0.17 7.08
C ALA A 92 -3.78 1.38 6.40
N ILE A 93 -4.08 2.60 6.84
CA ILE A 93 -3.41 3.80 6.35
C ILE A 93 -1.93 3.77 6.75
N GLY A 94 -1.63 3.40 8.00
CA GLY A 94 -0.26 3.28 8.49
C GLY A 94 0.58 2.27 7.70
N THR A 95 0.02 1.11 7.34
CA THR A 95 0.73 0.12 6.51
C THR A 95 0.99 0.63 5.10
N ILE A 96 0.03 1.31 4.46
CA ILE A 96 0.24 1.93 3.14
C ILE A 96 1.38 2.95 3.19
N PHE A 97 1.39 3.85 4.18
CA PHE A 97 2.46 4.83 4.33
C PHE A 97 3.81 4.18 4.62
N TRP A 98 3.83 3.12 5.43
CA TRP A 98 5.06 2.37 5.69
C TRP A 98 5.61 1.72 4.41
N LEU A 99 4.76 1.09 3.60
CA LEU A 99 5.16 0.52 2.31
C LEU A 99 5.71 1.58 1.36
N GLN A 100 5.06 2.75 1.26
CA GLN A 100 5.55 3.86 0.45
C GLN A 100 6.92 4.37 0.91
N LYS A 101 7.14 4.41 2.22
CA LYS A 101 8.43 4.81 2.79
C LYS A 101 9.54 3.82 2.46
N VAL A 102 9.30 2.52 2.66
CA VAL A 102 10.27 1.46 2.36
C VAL A 102 10.63 1.48 0.87
N GLU A 103 9.63 1.57 0.00
CA GLU A 103 9.82 1.71 -1.45
C GLU A 103 10.67 2.95 -1.78
N ALA A 104 10.40 4.10 -1.17
CA ALA A 104 11.18 5.32 -1.38
C ALA A 104 12.65 5.18 -0.92
N GLU A 105 12.88 4.51 0.21
CA GLU A 105 14.23 4.20 0.70
C GLU A 105 14.98 3.27 -0.27
N HIS A 106 14.32 2.20 -0.73
CA HIS A 106 14.89 1.28 -1.71
C HIS A 106 15.23 1.99 -3.02
N ARG A 107 14.35 2.86 -3.52
CA ARG A 107 14.62 3.70 -4.70
C ARG A 107 15.84 4.59 -4.49
N ALA A 108 15.94 5.24 -3.33
CA ALA A 108 17.07 6.12 -3.02
C ALA A 108 18.39 5.35 -2.97
N VAL A 109 18.41 4.17 -2.35
CA VAL A 109 19.60 3.30 -2.29
C VAL A 109 19.97 2.78 -3.67
N SER A 110 19.01 2.29 -4.45
CA SER A 110 19.25 1.79 -5.81
C SER A 110 19.82 2.89 -6.73
N LYS A 111 19.24 4.10 -6.66
CA LYS A 111 19.78 5.29 -7.34
C LYS A 111 21.22 5.59 -6.93
N ASN A 112 21.54 5.47 -5.64
CA ASN A 112 22.90 5.67 -5.14
C ASN A 112 23.87 4.58 -5.62
N HIS A 113 23.44 3.33 -5.72
CA HIS A 113 24.24 2.25 -6.32
C HIS A 113 24.54 2.54 -7.79
N LEU A 114 23.57 2.97 -8.59
CA LEU A 114 23.81 3.42 -9.96
C LEU A 114 24.76 4.62 -10.03
N LYS A 115 24.70 5.54 -9.06
CA LYS A 115 25.67 6.66 -8.97
C LYS A 115 27.09 6.18 -8.65
N GLN A 116 27.25 5.15 -7.83
CA GLN A 116 28.54 4.51 -7.58
C GLN A 116 29.06 3.81 -8.85
N ILE A 117 28.19 3.11 -9.58
CA ILE A 117 28.53 2.50 -10.88
C ILE A 117 28.93 3.58 -11.88
N ALA A 118 28.22 4.71 -11.94
CA ALA A 118 28.55 5.85 -12.80
C ALA A 118 29.94 6.39 -12.50
N LEU A 119 30.25 6.59 -11.22
CA LEU A 119 31.58 7.04 -10.79
C LEU A 119 32.66 6.02 -11.16
N ALA A 120 32.38 4.73 -10.99
CA ALA A 120 33.31 3.67 -11.37
C ALA A 120 33.55 3.62 -12.89
N MET A 121 32.51 3.79 -13.70
CA MET A 121 32.62 3.91 -15.16
C MET A 121 33.46 5.11 -15.58
N ASN A 122 33.28 6.27 -14.92
CA ASN A 122 34.11 7.45 -15.14
C ASN A 122 35.57 7.19 -14.79
N ASN A 123 35.86 6.64 -13.61
CA ASN A 123 37.23 6.35 -13.20
C ASN A 123 37.92 5.32 -14.12
N TYR A 124 37.16 4.32 -14.59
CA TYR A 124 37.64 3.38 -15.60
C TYR A 124 37.94 4.12 -16.92
N HIS A 125 37.01 4.96 -17.39
CA HIS A 125 37.19 5.74 -18.62
C HIS A 125 38.38 6.71 -18.51
N ASP A 126 38.62 7.34 -17.37
CA ASP A 126 39.77 8.23 -17.15
C ASP A 126 41.09 7.46 -17.22
N THR A 127 41.11 6.22 -16.76
CA THR A 127 42.29 5.34 -16.79
C THR A 127 42.55 4.77 -18.19
N TYR A 128 41.50 4.32 -18.88
CA TYR A 128 41.62 3.53 -20.13
C TYR A 128 41.16 4.26 -21.39
N SER A 129 40.64 5.48 -21.28
CA SER A 129 40.07 6.28 -22.39
C SER A 129 38.91 5.61 -23.15
N THR A 130 38.26 4.63 -22.51
CA THR A 130 37.11 3.88 -23.03
C THR A 130 36.27 3.37 -21.86
N PHE A 131 34.98 3.14 -22.07
CA PHE A 131 34.18 2.27 -21.22
C PHE A 131 34.72 0.83 -21.26
N PRO A 132 34.46 0.03 -20.21
CA PRO A 132 34.79 -1.38 -20.25
C PRO A 132 34.02 -2.09 -21.37
N PRO A 133 34.58 -3.16 -21.97
CA PRO A 133 33.79 -4.02 -22.85
C PRO A 133 32.64 -4.64 -22.05
N GLY A 134 31.46 -4.82 -22.67
CA GLY A 134 30.29 -5.42 -22.01
C GLY A 134 30.56 -6.83 -21.49
N GLY A 135 31.39 -7.56 -22.24
CA GLY A 135 32.03 -8.77 -21.81
C GLY A 135 33.21 -9.05 -22.74
N THR A 136 34.15 -9.85 -22.26
CA THR A 136 35.22 -10.36 -23.10
C THR A 136 34.91 -11.79 -23.55
N GLN A 137 35.39 -12.14 -24.74
CA GLN A 137 35.33 -13.51 -25.26
C GLN A 137 36.54 -13.78 -26.14
N THR A 138 36.92 -15.06 -26.27
CA THR A 138 37.98 -15.47 -27.21
C THR A 138 37.50 -15.46 -28.66
N ALA A 139 38.41 -15.67 -29.60
CA ALA A 139 38.09 -15.73 -31.04
C ALA A 139 37.10 -16.85 -31.39
N ASP A 140 37.14 -17.97 -30.65
CA ASP A 140 36.18 -19.09 -30.73
C ASP A 140 34.87 -18.83 -29.97
N GLY A 141 34.65 -17.60 -29.45
CA GLY A 141 33.41 -17.19 -28.80
C GLY A 141 33.27 -17.64 -27.36
N LYS A 142 34.34 -18.13 -26.72
CA LYS A 142 34.27 -18.56 -25.32
C LYS A 142 34.15 -17.35 -24.40
N PRO A 143 33.10 -17.26 -23.56
CA PRO A 143 32.87 -16.12 -22.67
C PRO A 143 33.95 -16.05 -21.58
N TYR A 144 34.52 -14.85 -21.39
CA TYR A 144 35.53 -14.57 -20.37
C TYR A 144 34.96 -13.79 -19.19
N LEU A 145 35.05 -12.46 -19.14
CA LEU A 145 34.71 -11.68 -17.94
C LEU A 145 33.78 -10.51 -18.27
N SER A 146 32.88 -10.22 -17.33
CA SER A 146 31.91 -9.13 -17.40
C SER A 146 32.54 -7.73 -17.27
N TRP A 147 31.86 -6.73 -17.84
CA TRP A 147 32.13 -5.31 -17.57
C TRP A 147 32.17 -5.00 -16.07
N GLN A 148 31.32 -5.66 -15.27
CA GLN A 148 31.25 -5.48 -13.82
C GLN A 148 32.50 -6.00 -13.10
N THR A 149 33.13 -7.06 -13.60
CA THR A 149 34.42 -7.52 -13.06
C THR A 149 35.49 -6.44 -13.22
N SER A 150 35.46 -5.69 -14.32
CA SER A 150 36.41 -4.60 -14.60
C SER A 150 36.23 -3.40 -13.67
N LEU A 151 35.02 -3.21 -13.10
CA LEU A 151 34.71 -2.08 -12.22
C LEU A 151 35.03 -2.31 -10.75
N LEU A 152 35.28 -3.56 -10.32
CA LEU A 152 35.52 -3.90 -8.91
C LEU A 152 36.54 -2.98 -8.18
N PRO A 153 37.70 -2.59 -8.77
CA PRO A 153 38.65 -1.70 -8.12
C PRO A 153 38.05 -0.32 -7.79
N TYR A 154 37.10 0.13 -8.60
CA TYR A 154 36.49 1.45 -8.53
C TYR A 154 35.21 1.50 -7.68
N ILE A 155 34.73 0.34 -7.21
CA ILE A 155 33.58 0.22 -6.28
C ILE A 155 33.99 -0.40 -4.93
N LYS A 156 35.23 -0.15 -4.50
CA LYS A 156 35.80 -0.64 -3.22
C LYS A 156 35.85 -2.17 -3.10
N GLN A 157 35.94 -2.89 -4.22
CA GLN A 157 36.07 -4.35 -4.29
C GLN A 157 37.45 -4.79 -4.81
N ALA A 158 38.50 -3.99 -4.61
CA ALA A 158 39.87 -4.32 -5.00
C ALA A 158 40.38 -5.67 -4.45
N PRO A 159 40.09 -6.09 -3.19
CA PRO A 159 40.49 -7.41 -2.70
C PRO A 159 39.86 -8.58 -3.46
N LEU A 160 38.63 -8.40 -3.98
CA LEU A 160 37.95 -9.39 -4.81
C LEU A 160 38.54 -9.41 -6.23
N TYR A 161 38.78 -8.22 -6.80
CA TYR A 161 39.43 -8.07 -8.11
C TYR A 161 40.79 -8.78 -8.18
N ASN A 162 41.64 -8.57 -7.17
CA ASN A 162 43.00 -9.14 -7.14
C ASN A 162 43.03 -10.67 -7.08
N LYS A 163 41.89 -11.33 -6.78
CA LYS A 163 41.77 -12.79 -6.78
C LYS A 163 41.31 -13.34 -8.14
N VAL A 164 40.74 -12.51 -9.00
CA VAL A 164 40.22 -12.94 -10.31
C VAL A 164 41.38 -13.34 -11.22
N ASN A 165 41.29 -14.52 -11.82
CA ASN A 165 42.22 -14.96 -12.84
C ASN A 165 41.74 -14.48 -14.22
N PHE A 166 42.30 -13.38 -14.71
CA PHE A 166 41.95 -12.77 -15.99
C PHE A 166 42.33 -13.60 -17.22
N SER A 167 43.18 -14.62 -17.05
CA SER A 167 43.55 -15.57 -18.10
C SER A 167 42.59 -16.76 -18.20
N GLN A 168 41.52 -16.78 -17.39
CA GLN A 168 40.55 -17.86 -17.34
C GLN A 168 39.12 -17.33 -17.58
N PRO A 169 38.22 -18.15 -18.15
CA PRO A 169 36.83 -17.77 -18.33
C PRO A 169 36.11 -17.62 -16.98
N TRP A 170 34.97 -16.93 -16.96
CA TRP A 170 34.23 -16.70 -15.72
C TRP A 170 33.79 -18.01 -15.02
N ASN A 171 33.40 -19.01 -15.81
CA ASN A 171 32.94 -20.30 -15.29
C ASN A 171 34.09 -21.27 -14.94
N HIS A 172 35.35 -20.87 -15.08
CA HIS A 172 36.48 -21.68 -14.62
C HIS A 172 36.39 -21.86 -13.08
N PRO A 173 36.67 -23.05 -12.51
CA PRO A 173 36.51 -23.30 -11.08
C PRO A 173 37.16 -22.25 -10.16
N GLN A 174 38.33 -21.72 -10.52
CA GLN A 174 39.01 -20.65 -9.77
C GLN A 174 38.23 -19.33 -9.74
N ASN A 175 37.61 -18.94 -10.85
CA ASN A 175 36.83 -17.71 -10.93
C ASN A 175 35.40 -17.93 -10.40
N TYR A 176 34.82 -19.09 -10.68
CA TYR A 176 33.46 -19.46 -10.30
C TYR A 176 33.20 -19.30 -8.80
N VAL A 177 34.15 -19.70 -7.95
CA VAL A 177 34.03 -19.54 -6.49
C VAL A 177 34.01 -18.07 -6.05
N LEU A 178 34.68 -17.18 -6.79
CA LEU A 178 34.72 -15.75 -6.48
C LEU A 178 33.38 -15.09 -6.77
N PHE A 179 32.70 -15.53 -7.85
CA PHE A 179 31.39 -15.00 -8.25
C PHE A 179 30.24 -15.41 -7.31
N LYS A 180 30.49 -16.19 -6.26
CA LYS A 180 29.56 -16.37 -5.14
C LYS A 180 29.59 -15.21 -4.14
N SER A 181 30.61 -14.35 -4.20
CA SER A 181 30.74 -13.19 -3.31
C SER A 181 29.76 -12.10 -3.72
N LYS A 182 28.88 -11.69 -2.80
CA LYS A 182 27.95 -10.59 -3.03
C LYS A 182 28.69 -9.26 -3.13
N VAL A 183 28.25 -8.42 -4.07
CA VAL A 183 28.72 -7.05 -4.25
C VAL A 183 27.51 -6.14 -4.10
N ASP A 184 27.38 -5.48 -2.95
CA ASP A 184 26.16 -4.73 -2.60
C ASP A 184 25.81 -3.64 -3.64
N THR A 185 26.82 -2.96 -4.19
CA THR A 185 26.65 -1.96 -5.26
C THR A 185 25.98 -2.54 -6.52
N TYR A 186 25.99 -3.86 -6.71
CA TYR A 186 25.35 -4.54 -7.84
C TYR A 186 23.94 -5.06 -7.54
N LEU A 187 23.44 -4.86 -6.32
CA LEU A 187 22.11 -5.29 -5.90
C LEU A 187 21.17 -4.09 -5.79
N ASN A 188 19.98 -4.22 -6.37
CA ASN A 188 18.83 -3.38 -6.05
C ASN A 188 18.16 -3.91 -4.76
N PRO A 189 17.98 -3.07 -3.71
CA PRO A 189 17.40 -3.48 -2.43
C PRO A 189 15.91 -3.85 -2.48
N ALA A 190 15.18 -3.47 -3.54
CA ALA A 190 13.79 -3.89 -3.74
C ALA A 190 13.65 -5.32 -4.24
N ILE A 191 14.75 -5.98 -4.60
CA ILE A 191 14.74 -7.32 -5.21
C ILE A 191 15.33 -8.32 -4.20
N GLU A 192 14.50 -9.26 -3.77
CA GLU A 192 14.89 -10.28 -2.77
C GLU A 192 15.87 -11.31 -3.33
N GLN A 193 15.74 -11.66 -4.62
CA GLN A 193 16.55 -12.67 -5.27
C GLN A 193 17.98 -12.16 -5.49
N THR A 194 18.89 -12.42 -4.56
CA THR A 194 20.29 -11.95 -4.62
C THR A 194 21.30 -13.02 -5.04
N VAL A 195 20.84 -14.25 -5.23
CA VAL A 195 21.67 -15.41 -5.63
C VAL A 195 20.95 -16.26 -6.67
N SER A 196 21.72 -16.88 -7.59
CA SER A 196 21.20 -17.82 -8.59
C SER A 196 20.89 -19.19 -7.97
N ALA A 197 20.25 -20.07 -8.73
CA ALA A 197 19.99 -21.45 -8.31
C ALA A 197 21.29 -22.23 -8.00
N GLU A 198 22.39 -21.88 -8.67
CA GLU A 198 23.73 -22.46 -8.49
C GLU A 198 24.52 -21.77 -7.36
N GLY A 199 23.91 -20.79 -6.68
CA GLY A 199 24.51 -20.06 -5.56
C GLY A 199 25.50 -18.97 -5.98
N LEU A 200 25.45 -18.50 -7.23
CA LEU A 200 26.25 -17.36 -7.68
C LEU A 200 25.59 -16.04 -7.26
N ALA A 201 26.38 -15.04 -6.88
CA ALA A 201 25.86 -13.73 -6.54
C ALA A 201 25.37 -13.01 -7.80
N LEU A 202 24.12 -12.57 -7.76
CA LEU A 202 23.46 -11.90 -8.89
C LEU A 202 23.83 -10.41 -8.94
N THR A 203 23.49 -9.80 -10.07
CA THR A 203 23.33 -8.36 -10.19
C THR A 203 21.93 -8.01 -10.70
N HIS A 204 21.45 -6.85 -10.27
CA HIS A 204 20.18 -6.26 -10.70
C HIS A 204 20.38 -5.12 -11.71
N TYR A 205 21.60 -4.96 -12.24
CA TYR A 205 21.94 -3.96 -13.24
C TYR A 205 22.56 -4.61 -14.46
N ALA A 206 22.05 -4.27 -15.65
CA ALA A 206 22.58 -4.74 -16.91
C ALA A 206 23.15 -3.57 -17.73
N GLY A 207 24.26 -3.82 -18.43
CA GLY A 207 24.85 -2.85 -19.34
C GLY A 207 24.02 -2.69 -20.62
N ASN A 208 23.99 -1.49 -21.20
CA ASN A 208 23.44 -1.32 -22.54
C ASN A 208 24.39 -1.94 -23.56
N LYS A 209 23.98 -3.02 -24.23
CA LYS A 209 24.77 -3.78 -25.22
C LYS A 209 25.23 -2.93 -26.41
N LEU A 210 24.48 -1.89 -26.78
CA LEU A 210 24.84 -1.00 -27.88
C LEU A 210 26.00 -0.06 -27.50
N VAL A 211 26.18 0.21 -26.20
CA VAL A 211 27.27 1.03 -25.64
C VAL A 211 28.43 0.14 -25.17
N LEU A 212 28.14 -0.84 -24.31
CA LEU A 212 29.08 -1.81 -23.76
C LEU A 212 29.14 -3.04 -24.67
N LYS A 213 29.82 -2.91 -25.80
CA LYS A 213 29.92 -3.99 -26.80
C LYS A 213 30.83 -5.12 -26.32
N THR A 214 30.51 -6.36 -26.70
CA THR A 214 31.37 -7.53 -26.46
C THR A 214 32.68 -7.39 -27.22
N ASN A 215 33.83 -7.54 -26.54
CA ASN A 215 35.18 -7.28 -27.08
C ASN A 215 35.36 -5.88 -27.71
N GLY A 216 34.39 -4.98 -27.55
CA GLY A 216 34.38 -3.68 -28.21
C GLY A 216 34.87 -2.57 -27.31
N PHE A 217 35.25 -1.46 -27.93
CA PHE A 217 35.58 -0.23 -27.25
C PHE A 217 34.53 0.84 -27.57
N MET A 218 34.15 1.62 -26.56
CA MET A 218 33.26 2.77 -26.70
C MET A 218 33.73 3.86 -25.77
N ASN A 219 33.85 5.09 -26.26
CA ASN A 219 34.23 6.24 -25.44
C ASN A 219 33.21 7.36 -25.66
N TYR A 220 33.30 8.42 -24.86
CA TYR A 220 32.37 9.55 -24.95
C TYR A 220 32.25 10.17 -26.35
N ARG A 221 33.34 10.17 -27.13
CA ARG A 221 33.35 10.75 -28.49
C ARG A 221 32.59 9.90 -29.50
N HIS A 222 32.39 8.61 -29.23
CA HIS A 222 31.64 7.70 -30.11
C HIS A 222 30.13 7.79 -29.90
N ILE A 223 29.66 8.34 -28.78
CA ILE A 223 28.22 8.55 -28.52
C ILE A 223 27.77 9.80 -29.27
N LYS A 224 27.21 9.62 -30.46
CA LYS A 224 26.79 10.70 -31.38
C LYS A 224 25.41 11.26 -31.05
N ASP A 225 24.56 10.50 -30.37
CA ASP A 225 23.24 10.96 -29.92
C ASP A 225 23.31 11.88 -28.69
N GLY A 226 24.53 12.04 -28.14
CA GLY A 226 24.83 12.84 -26.96
C GLY A 226 24.80 12.00 -25.69
N THR A 227 25.82 12.16 -24.85
CA THR A 227 25.98 11.38 -23.62
C THR A 227 24.82 11.54 -22.64
N ALA A 228 24.16 12.71 -22.63
CA ALA A 228 22.98 12.99 -21.82
C ALA A 228 21.67 12.34 -22.34
N ASN A 229 21.70 11.72 -23.52
CA ASN A 229 20.55 11.10 -24.19
C ASN A 229 20.77 9.62 -24.52
N THR A 230 21.82 9.01 -23.98
CA THR A 230 22.12 7.59 -24.21
C THR A 230 22.15 6.84 -22.89
N ILE A 231 21.39 5.76 -22.80
CA ILE A 231 21.38 4.85 -21.64
C ILE A 231 22.71 4.09 -21.63
N LEU A 232 23.39 4.06 -20.50
CA LEU A 232 24.62 3.28 -20.29
C LEU A 232 24.33 1.94 -19.59
N ALA A 233 23.44 1.93 -18.60
CA ALA A 233 23.03 0.73 -17.88
C ALA A 233 21.62 0.89 -17.33
N VAL A 234 20.94 -0.22 -17.09
CA VAL A 234 19.54 -0.26 -16.61
C VAL A 234 19.40 -1.13 -15.36
N GLU A 235 18.51 -0.75 -14.47
CA GLU A 235 17.90 -1.69 -13.51
C GLU A 235 17.04 -2.71 -14.27
N VAL A 236 17.32 -3.99 -14.06
CA VAL A 236 16.49 -5.10 -14.56
C VAL A 236 15.60 -5.63 -13.43
N ALA A 237 14.43 -6.14 -13.78
CA ALA A 237 13.44 -6.66 -12.82
C ALA A 237 13.30 -8.19 -12.84
N GLU A 238 13.93 -8.85 -13.82
CA GLU A 238 13.93 -10.30 -13.98
C GLU A 238 15.13 -10.74 -14.83
N ASN A 239 15.29 -12.06 -15.02
CA ASN A 239 16.39 -12.66 -15.78
C ASN A 239 17.78 -12.24 -15.28
N PHE A 240 17.92 -12.11 -13.96
CA PHE A 240 19.15 -11.69 -13.32
C PHE A 240 20.31 -12.62 -13.66
N LYS A 241 21.47 -12.02 -13.93
CA LYS A 241 22.71 -12.75 -14.21
C LYS A 241 23.68 -12.63 -13.04
N PRO A 242 24.56 -13.63 -12.83
CA PRO A 242 25.72 -13.45 -11.97
C PRO A 242 26.53 -12.23 -12.40
N TRP A 243 27.07 -11.46 -11.45
CA TRP A 243 27.84 -10.25 -11.81
C TRP A 243 29.11 -10.56 -12.62
N GLY A 244 29.61 -11.79 -12.54
CA GLY A 244 30.74 -12.29 -13.34
C GLY A 244 30.39 -12.72 -14.77
N ASP A 245 29.10 -12.88 -15.10
CA ASP A 245 28.64 -13.36 -16.40
C ASP A 245 28.90 -12.30 -17.49
N PRO A 246 29.76 -12.59 -18.50
CA PRO A 246 30.10 -11.62 -19.55
C PRO A 246 28.96 -11.32 -20.52
N THR A 247 27.84 -12.02 -20.40
CA THR A 247 26.64 -11.77 -21.20
C THR A 247 25.65 -10.84 -20.50
N ASN A 248 26.03 -10.21 -19.38
CA ASN A 248 25.19 -9.25 -18.64
C ASN A 248 25.11 -7.87 -19.31
N THR A 249 24.68 -7.88 -20.57
CA THR A 249 24.28 -6.71 -21.34
C THR A 249 22.94 -6.99 -22.03
N VAL A 250 22.16 -5.92 -22.21
CA VAL A 250 20.82 -5.98 -22.77
C VAL A 250 20.62 -4.82 -23.74
N GLU A 251 19.64 -4.95 -24.62
CA GLU A 251 19.11 -3.81 -25.35
C GLU A 251 17.98 -3.21 -24.49
N PRO A 252 18.09 -1.99 -23.94
CA PRO A 252 17.12 -1.47 -22.97
C PRO A 252 15.68 -1.48 -23.49
N ALA A 253 15.48 -1.19 -24.77
CA ALA A 253 14.18 -1.25 -25.43
C ALA A 253 13.57 -2.67 -25.50
N GLU A 254 14.39 -3.73 -25.41
CA GLU A 254 13.93 -5.12 -25.40
C GLU A 254 13.54 -5.61 -24.00
N VAL A 255 14.13 -5.05 -22.94
CA VAL A 255 13.88 -5.53 -21.56
C VAL A 255 13.00 -4.62 -20.71
N PHE A 256 12.72 -3.39 -21.15
CA PHE A 256 11.89 -2.43 -20.43
C PHE A 256 10.79 -1.82 -21.32
N GLY A 257 9.79 -1.19 -20.68
CA GLY A 257 8.65 -0.53 -21.33
C GLY A 257 7.32 -1.20 -21.03
N SER A 258 6.28 -0.80 -21.79
CA SER A 258 4.90 -1.23 -21.52
C SER A 258 4.76 -2.76 -21.60
N GLY A 259 4.09 -3.34 -20.60
CA GLY A 259 3.89 -4.78 -20.47
C GLY A 259 5.07 -5.58 -19.92
N LYS A 260 6.20 -4.92 -19.60
CA LYS A 260 7.37 -5.56 -18.98
C LYS A 260 7.48 -5.20 -17.51
N LYS A 261 8.20 -6.04 -16.75
CA LYS A 261 8.42 -5.78 -15.33
C LYS A 261 9.39 -4.61 -15.11
N SER A 262 9.07 -3.79 -14.11
CA SER A 262 9.90 -2.72 -13.59
C SER A 262 10.35 -3.05 -12.17
N SER A 263 11.47 -2.48 -11.74
CA SER A 263 12.06 -2.77 -10.42
C SER A 263 11.31 -2.06 -9.29
N PHE A 264 10.55 -1.02 -9.61
CA PHE A 264 9.75 -0.23 -8.67
C PHE A 264 8.36 0.02 -9.26
N THR A 265 7.42 0.42 -8.40
CA THR A 265 6.09 0.82 -8.85
C THR A 265 6.19 1.98 -9.84
N GLY A 266 5.75 1.74 -11.07
CA GLY A 266 5.67 2.73 -12.15
C GLY A 266 6.95 2.95 -12.97
N GLY A 267 8.05 2.24 -12.69
CA GLY A 267 9.28 2.41 -13.46
C GLY A 267 10.57 1.87 -12.82
N SER A 268 11.69 2.18 -13.46
CA SER A 268 13.04 1.77 -13.04
C SER A 268 14.03 2.94 -13.18
N HIS A 269 15.13 2.94 -12.42
CA HIS A 269 16.22 3.88 -12.64
C HIS A 269 17.18 3.40 -13.71
N PHE A 270 17.51 4.30 -14.64
CA PHE A 270 18.52 4.08 -15.66
C PHE A 270 19.71 5.00 -15.42
N LEU A 271 20.91 4.45 -15.64
CA LEU A 271 22.14 5.21 -15.72
C LEU A 271 22.31 5.72 -17.15
N ILE A 272 22.46 7.03 -17.28
CA ILE A 272 22.73 7.71 -18.54
C ILE A 272 24.25 7.84 -18.73
N SER A 273 24.73 7.88 -19.97
CA SER A 273 26.16 7.92 -20.28
C SER A 273 26.85 9.18 -19.74
N ASP A 274 26.16 10.27 -19.47
CA ASP A 274 26.70 11.44 -18.77
C ASP A 274 26.91 11.24 -17.25
N GLY A 275 26.57 10.07 -16.71
CA GLY A 275 26.63 9.75 -15.28
C GLY A 275 25.41 10.20 -14.47
N SER A 276 24.40 10.81 -15.12
CA SER A 276 23.11 11.08 -14.49
C SER A 276 22.31 9.79 -14.31
N VAL A 277 21.47 9.75 -13.27
CA VAL A 277 20.55 8.62 -13.03
C VAL A 277 19.14 9.16 -13.10
N ARG A 278 18.32 8.58 -13.99
CA ARG A 278 16.95 9.03 -14.27
C ARG A 278 15.97 7.93 -13.94
N PHE A 279 14.87 8.27 -13.28
CA PHE A 279 13.74 7.35 -13.13
C PHE A 279 12.93 7.38 -14.43
N VAL A 280 12.78 6.22 -15.07
CA VAL A 280 12.08 6.06 -16.34
C VAL A 280 10.80 5.28 -16.08
N THR A 281 9.68 5.83 -16.54
CA THR A 281 8.36 5.19 -16.37
C THR A 281 8.22 3.97 -17.27
N ASP A 282 7.56 2.92 -16.78
CA ASP A 282 7.21 1.75 -17.60
C ASP A 282 6.19 2.06 -18.71
N GLN A 283 5.57 3.25 -18.70
CA GLN A 283 4.71 3.77 -19.76
C GLN A 283 5.46 4.64 -20.79
N ILE A 284 6.80 4.61 -20.81
CA ILE A 284 7.60 5.36 -21.78
C ILE A 284 7.22 4.97 -23.22
N ASP A 285 7.18 5.97 -24.11
CA ASP A 285 7.03 5.75 -25.55
C ASP A 285 8.13 4.78 -26.05
N PRO A 286 7.78 3.63 -26.66
CA PRO A 286 8.75 2.68 -27.17
C PRO A 286 9.77 3.29 -28.14
N GLU A 287 9.38 4.26 -28.97
CA GLU A 287 10.29 4.92 -29.91
C GLU A 287 11.30 5.81 -29.17
N LEU A 288 10.85 6.51 -28.12
CA LEU A 288 11.74 7.27 -27.25
C LEU A 288 12.72 6.35 -26.51
N LEU A 289 12.24 5.25 -25.95
CA LEU A 289 13.09 4.27 -25.26
C LEU A 289 14.14 3.68 -26.21
N LYS A 290 13.75 3.37 -27.45
CA LYS A 290 14.66 2.91 -28.50
C LYS A 290 15.70 3.97 -28.85
N ALA A 291 15.29 5.23 -29.05
CA ALA A 291 16.21 6.32 -29.31
C ALA A 291 17.22 6.52 -28.17
N LEU A 292 16.77 6.44 -26.90
CA LEU A 292 17.64 6.51 -25.73
C LEU A 292 18.57 5.29 -25.59
N SER A 293 18.21 4.16 -26.20
CA SER A 293 19.04 2.94 -26.18
C SER A 293 20.21 3.02 -27.16
N THR A 294 20.10 3.79 -28.24
CA THR A 294 21.14 3.87 -29.25
C THR A 294 22.20 4.93 -28.89
N PRO A 295 23.51 4.66 -29.10
CA PRO A 295 24.54 5.68 -29.01
C PRO A 295 24.75 6.47 -30.32
N MET A 296 24.20 5.98 -31.44
CA MET A 296 24.52 6.48 -32.79
C MET A 296 23.31 6.64 -33.74
N GLY A 297 22.07 6.66 -33.25
CA GLY A 297 20.85 7.19 -33.90
C GLY A 297 20.48 6.64 -35.28
N ARG A 298 21.23 5.64 -35.79
CA ARG A 298 21.22 5.16 -37.17
C ARG A 298 21.55 3.67 -37.29
N GLU A 299 21.48 2.90 -36.20
CA GLU A 299 21.46 1.44 -36.35
C GLU A 299 20.15 1.11 -37.07
N ARG A 300 20.27 0.92 -38.39
CA ARG A 300 19.17 0.71 -39.33
C ARG A 300 18.23 -0.36 -38.77
N MET A 301 16.95 -0.19 -39.09
CA MET A 301 15.88 -1.19 -39.07
C MET A 301 16.19 -2.38 -40.00
N ASP A 302 17.40 -2.92 -39.97
CA ASP A 302 17.80 -4.06 -40.77
C ASP A 302 17.74 -5.30 -39.88
N LYS A 303 16.56 -5.92 -39.95
CA LYS A 303 16.23 -7.35 -39.73
C LYS A 303 15.60 -7.74 -38.38
N PHE A 304 14.27 -7.78 -38.43
CA PHE A 304 13.52 -8.98 -38.03
C PHE A 304 13.94 -10.19 -38.88
#